data_AF-A0A1Y3BDJ5-F1
#
_entry.id   AF-A0A1Y3BDJ5-F1
#
_cell.length_a   1.000
_cell.length_b   1.000
_cell.length_c   1.000
_cell.angle_alpha   90.00
_cell.angle_beta   90.00
_cell.angle_gamma   90.00
#
_symmetry.space_group_name_H-M   'P 1'
#
loop_
_entity.id
_entity.type
_entity.pdbx_description
1 polymer ?
#
loop_
_entity_poly.entity_id
_entity_poly.type
_entity_poly.pdbx_seq_one_letter_code
_entity_poly.pdbx_strand_id
1 'polypeptide(L)' 'MKIYHQGTQKEIIADNVKIGDRLTLSISIEQQDVYGMKITNCLVRDGLNWGEQPLINDEGCPVDKEIMGPFDYSHNLTRA' A
#
# COMPACT_ATOMS: atom_id res chain seq x y z
N MET A 1 -2.54 -3.81 -7.98
CA MET A 1 -2.74 -3.32 -6.60
C MET A 1 -4.07 -3.87 -6.08
N LYS A 2 -4.11 -4.36 -4.84
CA LYS A 2 -5.30 -4.91 -4.19
C LYS A 2 -5.29 -4.51 -2.71
N ILE A 3 -6.46 -4.32 -2.11
CA ILE A 3 -6.63 -3.99 -0.68
C ILE A 3 -7.43 -5.11 -0.02
N TYR A 4 -6.97 -5.56 1.14
CA TYR A 4 -7.53 -6.69 1.88
C TYR A 4 -7.81 -6.31 3.33
N HIS A 5 -8.74 -7.02 3.99
CA HIS A 5 -8.84 -6.95 5.45
C HIS A 5 -7.63 -7.64 6.11
N GLN A 6 -7.13 -7.10 7.22
CA GLN A 6 -6.03 -7.73 7.94
C GLN A 6 -6.50 -9.03 8.63
N GLY A 7 -5.63 -10.05 8.66
CA GLY A 7 -5.89 -11.31 9.36
C GLY A 7 -6.72 -12.31 8.55
N THR A 8 -7.18 -11.94 7.36
CA THR A 8 -7.77 -12.87 6.41
C THR A 8 -6.66 -13.40 5.50
N GLN A 9 -6.77 -14.67 5.08
CA GLN A 9 -5.98 -15.13 3.92
C GLN A 9 -6.30 -14.17 2.77
N LYS A 10 -5.32 -13.87 1.89
CA LYS A 10 -5.27 -12.82 0.84
C LYS A 10 -6.41 -12.85 -0.22
N GLU A 11 -7.56 -13.39 0.12
CA GLU A 11 -8.72 -13.67 -0.71
C GLU A 11 -9.87 -12.69 -0.45
N ILE A 12 -9.98 -12.11 0.75
CA ILE A 12 -11.10 -11.18 1.06
C ILE A 12 -10.71 -9.75 0.69
N ILE A 13 -11.12 -9.34 -0.50
CA ILE A 13 -11.01 -7.95 -0.98
C ILE A 13 -11.84 -7.05 -0.06
N ALA A 14 -11.24 -5.94 0.36
CA ALA A 14 -11.89 -4.95 1.21
C ALA A 14 -12.81 -4.03 0.37
N ASP A 15 -14.07 -4.42 0.22
CA ASP A 15 -15.10 -3.64 -0.51
C ASP A 15 -15.92 -2.74 0.44
N ASN A 16 -16.27 -3.26 1.62
CA ASN A 16 -16.98 -2.50 2.66
C ASN A 16 -16.14 -2.45 3.94
N VAL A 17 -15.60 -1.27 4.24
CA VAL A 17 -14.72 -1.03 5.40
C VAL A 17 -15.36 -0.09 6.40
N LYS A 18 -15.12 -0.33 7.68
CA LYS A 18 -15.56 0.52 8.79
C LYS A 18 -14.37 1.28 9.40
N ILE A 19 -14.67 2.38 10.08
CA ILE A 19 -13.65 3.10 10.84
C ILE A 19 -13.07 2.17 11.90
N GLY A 20 -11.73 2.09 11.94
CA GLY A 20 -11.00 1.20 12.83
C GLY A 20 -10.63 -0.15 12.19
N ASP A 21 -11.18 -0.48 11.02
CA ASP A 21 -10.76 -1.69 10.30
C ASP A 21 -9.32 -1.53 9.83
N ARG A 22 -8.50 -2.54 10.13
CA ARG A 22 -7.13 -2.59 9.65
C ARG A 22 -7.08 -3.25 8.28
N LEU A 23 -6.44 -2.58 7.34
CA LEU A 23 -6.36 -3.00 5.94
C LEU A 23 -4.91 -3.31 5.56
N THR A 24 -4.75 -4.20 4.57
CA THR A 24 -3.47 -4.54 3.96
C THR A 24 -3.50 -4.13 2.49
N LEU A 25 -2.62 -3.21 2.11
CA LEU A 25 -2.39 -2.84 0.72
C LEU A 25 -1.31 -3.73 0.11
N SER A 26 -1.65 -4.47 -0.95
CA SER A 26 -0.70 -5.30 -1.69
C SER A 26 -0.51 -4.78 -3.11
N ILE A 27 0.75 -4.57 -3.47
CA ILE A 27 1.15 -4.16 -4.81
C ILE A 27 2.07 -5.26 -5.34
N SER A 28 1.82 -5.69 -6.57
CA SER A 28 2.52 -6.79 -7.20
C SER A 28 2.80 -6.44 -8.66
N ILE A 29 4.01 -6.76 -9.10
CA ILE A 29 4.40 -6.85 -10.50
C ILE A 29 4.56 -8.33 -10.86
N GLU A 30 4.52 -8.67 -12.15
CA GLU A 30 4.81 -10.04 -12.59
C GLU A 30 6.22 -10.47 -12.18
N GLN A 31 6.38 -11.76 -11.88
CA GLN A 31 7.66 -12.29 -11.43
C GLN A 31 8.64 -12.35 -12.60
N GLN A 32 9.76 -11.64 -12.44
CA GLN A 32 10.80 -11.48 -13.45
C GLN A 32 12.06 -10.89 -12.82
N ASP A 33 13.20 -11.05 -13.49
CA ASP A 33 14.52 -10.71 -12.95
C ASP A 33 15.10 -9.38 -13.50
N VAL A 34 14.35 -8.65 -14.34
CA VAL A 34 14.86 -7.45 -15.03
C VAL A 34 14.50 -6.16 -14.29
N TYR A 35 13.34 -6.12 -13.62
CA TYR A 35 12.89 -4.91 -12.91
C TYR A 35 12.49 -5.21 -11.47
N GLY A 36 12.94 -4.35 -10.56
CA GLY A 36 12.43 -4.25 -9.20
C GLY A 36 11.27 -3.27 -9.07
N MET A 37 10.75 -3.12 -7.86
CA MET A 37 9.66 -2.22 -7.52
C MET A 37 10.06 -1.31 -6.37
N LYS A 38 9.87 0.01 -6.56
CA LYS A 38 9.96 1.02 -5.49
C LYS A 38 8.66 1.80 -5.47
N ILE A 39 7.97 1.80 -4.33
CA ILE A 39 6.72 2.55 -4.15
C ILE A 39 7.04 3.92 -3.56
N THR A 40 6.51 4.97 -4.19
CA THR A 40 6.68 6.38 -3.80
C THR A 40 5.35 7.11 -4.01
N ASN A 41 5.19 8.27 -3.35
CA ASN A 41 4.07 9.20 -3.56
C ASN A 41 2.67 8.57 -3.44
N CYS A 42 2.42 7.78 -2.38
CA CYS A 42 1.07 7.27 -2.10
C CYS A 42 0.24 8.36 -1.43
N LEU A 43 -0.96 8.58 -1.95
CA LEU A 43 -1.94 9.53 -1.42
C LEU A 43 -3.34 8.90 -1.41
N VAL A 44 -4.14 9.25 -0.41
CA VAL A 44 -5.56 8.89 -0.35
C VAL A 44 -6.43 10.13 -0.51
N ARG A 45 -7.59 9.95 -1.14
CA ARG A 45 -8.58 11.00 -1.40
C ARG A 45 -9.92 10.58 -0.84
N ASP A 46 -10.70 11.55 -0.40
CA ASP A 46 -12.04 11.37 0.18
C ASP A 46 -13.15 11.02 -0.84
N GLY A 47 -12.81 10.85 -2.13
CA GLY A 47 -13.74 10.58 -3.21
C GLY A 47 -14.49 11.81 -3.74
N LEU A 48 -14.49 12.93 -3.00
CA LEU A 48 -15.01 14.23 -3.44
C LEU A 48 -13.88 15.15 -3.95
N ASN A 49 -12.62 14.73 -3.79
CA ASN A 49 -11.41 15.49 -4.07
C ASN A 49 -11.31 16.78 -3.24
N TRP A 50 -11.85 16.80 -2.03
CA TRP A 50 -11.78 17.98 -1.14
C TRP A 50 -10.61 17.87 -0.16
N GLY A 51 -10.26 16.66 0.22
CA GLY A 51 -9.09 16.35 1.02
C GLY A 51 -8.17 15.32 0.36
N GLU A 52 -6.88 15.56 0.46
CA GLU A 52 -5.84 14.58 0.18
C GLU A 52 -5.00 14.35 1.44
N GLN A 53 -4.68 13.10 1.74
CA GLN A 53 -3.76 12.74 2.80
C GLN A 53 -2.59 11.94 2.20
N PRO A 54 -1.35 12.49 2.22
CA PRO A 54 -0.18 11.74 1.81
C PRO A 54 0.13 10.64 2.83
N LEU A 55 0.40 9.44 2.33
CA LEU A 55 0.78 8.26 3.12
C LEU A 55 2.27 7.94 2.97
N ILE A 56 2.79 7.99 1.74
CA ILE A 56 4.19 7.70 1.40
C ILE A 56 4.75 8.86 0.59
N ASN A 57 5.94 9.35 0.94
CA ASN A 57 6.60 10.46 0.25
C ASN A 57 7.32 10.03 -1.05
N ASP A 58 8.01 10.97 -1.69
CA ASP A 58 8.82 10.79 -2.90
C ASP A 58 10.05 9.91 -2.70
N GLU A 59 10.55 9.78 -1.47
CA GLU A 59 11.64 8.87 -1.14
C GLU A 59 11.18 7.43 -0.93
N GLY A 60 9.89 7.20 -0.71
CA GLY A 60 9.30 5.89 -0.38
C GLY A 60 9.14 5.65 1.12
N CYS A 61 9.25 6.70 1.94
CA CYS A 61 9.11 6.65 3.39
C CYS A 61 7.68 7.00 3.83
N PRO A 62 7.18 6.39 4.92
CA PRO A 62 5.90 6.76 5.50
C PRO A 62 5.93 8.18 6.05
N VAL A 63 4.92 8.97 5.68
CA VAL A 63 4.74 10.36 6.15
C VAL A 63 4.24 10.38 7.59
N ASP A 64 3.28 9.51 7.90
CA ASP A 64 2.74 9.30 9.24
C ASP A 64 2.68 7.80 9.55
N LYS A 65 3.51 7.38 10.51
CA LYS A 65 3.67 5.97 10.91
C LYS A 65 2.50 5.46 11.75
N GLU A 66 1.67 6.33 12.31
CA GLU A 66 0.47 5.93 13.04
C GLU A 66 -0.65 5.52 12.07
N ILE A 67 -0.69 6.13 10.88
CA ILE A 67 -1.65 5.82 9.81
C ILE A 67 -1.17 4.63 8.98
N MET A 68 0.07 4.66 8.48
CA MET A 68 0.62 3.62 7.63
C MET A 68 2.12 3.41 7.87
N GLY A 69 2.51 2.17 8.11
CA GLY A 69 3.92 1.77 8.20
C GLY A 69 4.63 1.75 6.84
N PRO A 70 5.96 1.53 6.82
CA PRO A 70 6.69 1.33 5.57
C PRO A 70 6.18 0.07 4.84
N PHE A 71 6.38 0.03 3.52
CA PHE A 71 6.10 -1.17 2.74
C PHE A 71 7.08 -2.30 3.05
N ASP A 72 6.55 -3.49 3.27
CA ASP A 72 7.33 -4.73 3.32
C ASP A 72 7.50 -5.28 1.89
N TYR A 73 8.71 -5.17 1.35
CA TYR A 73 9.05 -5.69 0.04
C TYR A 73 9.47 -7.15 0.13
N SER A 74 9.02 -7.99 -0.81
CA SER A 74 9.61 -9.33 -0.94
C SER A 74 11.05 -9.21 -1.42
N HIS A 75 11.94 -10.07 -0.90
CA HIS A 75 13.38 -10.00 -1.12
C HIS A 75 13.82 -10.00 -2.60
N ASN A 76 12.94 -10.44 -3.50
CA ASN A 76 13.21 -10.56 -4.94
C ASN A 76 12.88 -9.27 -5.70
N LEU A 77 12.19 -8.30 -5.09
CA LEU A 77 11.65 -7.12 -5.77
C LEU A 77 12.44 -5.83 -5.49
N THR A 78 13.48 -5.85 -4.67
CA THR A 78 14.33 -4.66 -4.40
C THR A 78 15.70 -4.70 -5.07
N ARG A 79 15.97 -5.75 -5.87
CA ARG A 79 17.20 -5.86 -6.65
C ARG A 79 16.90 -5.52 -8.11
N ALA A 80 17.70 -4.61 -8.67
CA ALA A 80 17.83 -4.33 -10.09
C ALA A 80 19.30 -4.56 -10.46
#